data_AF-A0A7Y2Z7C9-F1
#
_entry.id   AF-A0A7Y2Z7C9-F1
#
_cell.length_a   1.000
_cell.length_b   1.000
_cell.length_c   1.000
_cell.angle_alpha   90.00
_cell.angle_beta   90.00
_cell.angle_gamma   90.00
#
_symmetry.space_group_name_H-M   'P 1'
#
loop_
_entity.id
_entity.type
_entity.pdbx_description
1 polymer ?
#
loop_
_entity_poly.entity_id
_entity_poly.type
_entity_poly.pdbx_seq_one_letter_code
_entity_poly.pdbx_strand_id
1 'polypeptide(L)' 'YMPIGGEVVEVNQSLEDGPEVINSDPFGEGWMMKIKAADPDEIDTLLVAQAYSNNLEQ' A
#
# COMPACT_ATOMS: atom_id res chain seq x y z
N TYR A 1 -4.30 8.44 -3.32
CA TYR A 1 -3.17 9.38 -3.16
C TYR A 1 -1.91 8.54 -3.01
N MET A 2 -0.78 8.96 -3.58
CA MET A 2 0.49 8.22 -3.45
C MET A 2 1.17 8.58 -2.12
N PRO A 3 1.55 7.60 -1.28
CA PRO A 3 2.12 7.87 0.04
C PRO A 3 3.54 8.44 -0.01
N ILE A 4 4.29 8.15 -1.07
CA ILE A 4 5.68 8.59 -1.30
C ILE A 4 5.88 8.94 -2.77
N GLY A 5 6.92 9.72 -3.07
CA GLY A 5 7.39 9.97 -4.42
C GLY A 5 8.09 8.74 -5.00
N GLY A 6 7.88 8.45 -6.28
CA GLY A 6 8.51 7.29 -6.91
C GLY A 6 7.95 6.92 -8.27
N GLU A 7 8.42 5.79 -8.78
CA GLU A 7 8.00 5.21 -10.04
C GLU A 7 7.22 3.92 -9.79
N VAL A 8 6.08 3.76 -10.46
CA VAL A 8 5.30 2.52 -10.43
C VAL A 8 6.04 1.46 -11.24
N VAL A 9 6.43 0.36 -10.59
CA VAL A 9 7.16 -0.73 -11.26
C VAL A 9 6.26 -1.92 -11.57
N GLU A 10 5.13 -2.06 -10.87
CA GLU A 10 4.20 -3.16 -11.07
C GLU A 10 2.79 -2.77 -10.63
N VAL A 11 1.78 -3.27 -11.32
CA VAL A 11 0.38 -3.17 -10.94
C VAL A 11 -0.21 -4.58 -10.88
N ASN A 12 -1.07 -4.83 -9.91
CA ASN A 12 -1.64 -6.16 -9.73
C ASN A 12 -2.78 -6.40 -10.73
N GLN A 13 -2.45 -7.01 -11.87
CA GLN A 13 -3.42 -7.33 -12.92
C GLN A 13 -4.47 -8.36 -12.47
N SER A 14 -4.20 -9.15 -11.42
CA SER A 14 -5.17 -10.14 -10.93
C SER A 14 -6.45 -9.49 -10.35
N LEU A 15 -6.36 -8.22 -9.92
CA LEU A 15 -7.51 -7.47 -9.41
C LEU A 15 -8.47 -7.01 -10.53
N GLU A 16 -8.08 -7.09 -11.81
CA GLU A 16 -8.99 -6.82 -12.92
C GLU A 16 -10.07 -7.89 -13.02
N ASP A 17 -9.67 -9.15 -12.84
CA ASP A 17 -10.57 -10.32 -12.92
C ASP A 17 -11.15 -10.71 -11.55
N GLY A 18 -10.43 -10.45 -10.45
CA GLY A 18 -10.81 -10.82 -9.08
C GLY A 18 -10.68 -9.66 -8.09
N PRO A 19 -11.47 -8.57 -8.24
CA PRO A 19 -11.36 -7.40 -7.38
C PRO A 19 -11.68 -7.70 -5.90
N GLU A 20 -12.44 -8.74 -5.60
CA GLU A 20 -12.82 -9.13 -4.24
C GLU A 20 -11.63 -9.59 -3.39
N VAL A 21 -10.52 -10.00 -4.01
CA VAL A 21 -9.30 -10.42 -3.31
C VAL A 21 -8.75 -9.30 -2.44
N ILE A 22 -8.94 -8.03 -2.86
CA ILE A 22 -8.54 -6.88 -2.05
C ILE A 22 -9.25 -6.82 -0.69
N ASN A 23 -10.47 -7.36 -0.61
CA ASN A 23 -11.26 -7.37 0.62
C ASN A 23 -10.91 -8.59 1.48
N SER A 24 -10.65 -9.74 0.86
CA SER A 24 -10.39 -11.00 1.58
C SER A 24 -8.94 -11.18 2.01
N ASP A 25 -7.97 -10.65 1.26
CA ASP A 25 -6.54 -10.74 1.55
C ASP A 25 -5.79 -9.43 1.20
N PRO A 26 -6.08 -8.32 1.91
CA PRO A 26 -5.56 -6.98 1.59
C PRO A 26 -4.03 -6.85 1.71
N PHE A 27 -3.37 -7.71 2.49
CA PHE A 27 -1.92 -7.66 2.74
C PHE A 27 -1.14 -8.77 2.01
N GLY A 28 -1.82 -9.79 1.48
CA GLY A 28 -1.23 -10.82 0.63
C GLY A 28 -1.51 -10.53 -0.85
N GLU A 29 -2.38 -11.34 -1.46
CA GLU A 29 -2.66 -11.27 -2.90
C GLU A 29 -3.41 -10.00 -3.33
N GLY A 30 -4.02 -9.27 -2.38
CA GLY A 30 -4.78 -8.04 -2.61
C GLY A 30 -3.95 -6.76 -2.76
N TRP A 31 -2.64 -6.83 -2.93
CA TRP A 31 -1.80 -5.65 -3.15
C TRP A 31 -2.22 -4.91 -4.44
N MET A 32 -2.18 -3.57 -4.45
CA MET A 32 -2.61 -2.80 -5.62
C MET A 32 -1.47 -2.56 -6.62
N MET A 33 -0.31 -2.13 -6.12
CA MET A 33 0.83 -1.74 -6.93
C MET A 33 2.14 -1.80 -6.15
N LYS A 34 3.27 -1.91 -6.86
CA LYS A 34 4.62 -1.78 -6.30
C LYS A 34 5.26 -0.51 -6.85
N ILE A 35 5.94 0.21 -5.97
CA ILE A 35 6.57 1.49 -6.28
C ILE A 35 8.05 1.40 -5.92
N LYS A 36 8.91 1.87 -6.83
CA LYS A 36 10.30 2.18 -6.52
C LYS A 36 10.35 3.58 -5.94
N ALA A 37 10.65 3.67 -4.64
CA ALA A 37 10.81 4.94 -3.94
C ALA A 37 11.87 5.81 -4.63
N ALA A 38 11.54 7.09 -4.85
CA ALA A 38 12.53 8.07 -5.33
C ALA A 38 13.53 8.43 -4.22
N ASP A 39 13.04 8.48 -2.98
CA ASP A 39 13.82 8.70 -1.77
C ASP A 39 13.39 7.67 -0.70
N PRO A 40 14.28 6.76 -0.23
CA PRO A 40 13.94 5.78 0.79
C PRO A 40 13.62 6.41 2.15
N ASP A 41 14.11 7.61 2.45
CA ASP A 41 13.91 8.26 3.74
C ASP A 41 12.45 8.72 3.92
N GLU A 42 11.67 8.84 2.83
CA GLU A 42 10.24 9.14 2.90
C GLU A 42 9.45 8.04 3.63
N ILE A 43 9.99 6.81 3.72
CA ILE A 43 9.38 5.70 4.48
C ILE A 43 9.28 6.05 5.97
N ASP A 44 10.24 6.79 6.52
CA ASP A 44 10.27 7.16 7.94
C ASP A 44 9.17 8.17 8.30
N THR A 45 8.54 8.80 7.30
CA THR A 45 7.42 9.72 7.50
C THR A 45 6.07 9.01 7.60
N LEU A 46 6.03 7.72 7.25
CA LEU A 46 4.81 6.92 7.27
C LEU A 46 4.45 6.46 8.68
N LEU A 47 3.16 6.25 8.91
CA LEU A 47 2.69 5.73 10.20
C LEU A 47 3.11 4.27 10.36
N VAL A 48 3.75 3.98 11.49
CA VAL A 48 3.92 2.59 11.95
C VAL A 48 2.57 2.01 12.37
N ALA A 49 2.45 0.68 12.37
CA ALA A 49 1.19 -0.03 12.63
C ALA A 49 0.47 0.44 13.92
N GLN A 50 1.21 0.63 15.01
CA GLN A 50 0.65 1.13 16.28
C GLN A 50 0.06 2.53 16.16
N ALA A 51 0.76 3.45 15.48
CA ALA A 51 0.30 4.82 15.30
C ALA A 51 -0.96 4.87 14.41
N TYR A 52 -1.03 3.98 13.41
CA TYR A 52 -2.21 3.83 12.56
C TYR A 52 -3.42 3.27 13.34
N SER A 53 -3.24 2.23 14.16
CA SER A 53 -4.31 1.70 15.02
C SER A 53 -4.88 2.77 15.95
N ASN A 54 -4.01 3.52 16.63
CA ASN A 54 -4.45 4.60 17.51
C ASN A 54 -5.25 5.68 16.77
N ASN A 55 -4.96 5.94 15.49
CA ASN A 55 -5.68 6.91 14.69
C ASN A 55 -7.11 6.48 14.35
N LEU A 56 -7.38 5.17 14.29
CA LEU A 56 -8.71 4.61 14.00
C LEU A 56 -9.64 4.57 15.23
N GLU A 57 -9.07 4.57 16.43
CA GLU A 57 -9.81 4.48 17.71
C GLU A 57 -10.25 5.84 18.27
N GLN A 58 -9.94 6.94 17.57
CA GLN A 58 -10.21 8.32 18.01
C GLN A 58 -11.56 8.86 17.52
#